data_AF-A0A6B8VTZ5-F1
#
_entry.id   AF-A0A6B8VTZ5-F1
#
_cell.length_a   1.000
_cell.length_b   1.000
_cell.length_c   1.000
_cell.angle_alpha   90.00
_cell.angle_beta   90.00
_cell.angle_gamma   90.00
#
_symmetry.space_group_name_H-M   'P 1'
#
loop_
_entity.id
_entity.type
_entity.pdbx_description
1 polymer ?
#
loop_
_entity_poly.entity_id
_entity_poly.type
_entity_poly.pdbx_seq_one_letter_code
_entity_poly.pdbx_strand_id
1 'polypeptide(L)'
;MSSLLSSLILSNALISSPVPGSSAPEPLPEPEVAAWSWVLDTSDSTSYRVPGLTLTDDGHAGGHDGCNSFRYISFPGYEGPMWTPEGNQVVFHGMRLATMMGCQGHDDTLAKADTFILDGDNLLLFRGEEFLGTMVPA
;
A
#
# COMPACT_ATOMS: atom_id res chain seq x y z
N MET A 1 61.95 21.22 -39.60
CA MET A 1 61.25 20.14 -38.88
C MET A 1 60.15 20.79 -38.06
N SER A 2 58.91 20.39 -38.36
CA SER A 2 57.62 20.60 -37.69
C SER A 2 57.22 21.98 -37.14
N SER A 3 56.23 22.53 -37.85
CA SER A 3 55.27 23.57 -37.51
C SER A 3 54.51 23.29 -36.19
N LEU A 4 54.31 24.34 -35.38
CA LEU A 4 53.24 24.40 -34.37
C LEU A 4 52.37 25.62 -34.68
N LEU A 5 51.22 25.38 -35.30
CA LEU A 5 50.13 26.33 -35.48
C LEU A 5 49.35 26.44 -34.16
N SER A 6 49.45 27.55 -33.46
CA SER A 6 48.49 27.92 -32.40
C SER A 6 47.33 28.70 -33.03
N SER A 7 46.26 27.99 -33.37
CA SER A 7 45.00 28.60 -33.78
C SER A 7 44.27 29.18 -32.58
N LEU A 8 43.97 30.49 -32.64
CA LEU A 8 42.97 31.15 -31.80
C LEU A 8 41.62 30.42 -31.95
N ILE A 9 41.03 29.97 -30.85
CA ILE A 9 39.62 29.60 -30.82
C ILE A 9 38.85 30.82 -30.30
N LEU A 10 38.15 31.49 -31.22
CA LEU A 10 37.02 32.37 -30.91
C LEU A 10 35.91 31.49 -30.31
N SER A 11 35.69 31.57 -29.00
CA SER A 11 34.47 31.04 -28.42
C SER A 11 33.35 32.07 -28.57
N ASN A 12 32.42 31.76 -29.48
CA ASN A 12 31.15 32.46 -29.62
C ASN A 12 30.42 32.49 -28.27
N ALA A 13 30.15 33.69 -27.76
CA ALA A 13 29.18 33.91 -26.72
C ALA A 13 27.78 33.67 -27.31
N LEU A 14 27.18 32.52 -27.01
CA LEU A 14 25.75 32.32 -27.20
C LEU A 14 25.04 33.06 -26.07
N ILE A 15 24.48 34.22 -26.41
CA ILE A 15 23.52 34.96 -25.59
C ILE A 15 22.26 34.09 -25.52
N SER A 16 22.14 33.29 -24.47
CA SER A 16 20.88 32.61 -24.16
C SER A 16 20.02 33.59 -23.35
N SER A 17 19.05 34.19 -24.01
CA SER A 17 17.98 34.96 -23.35
C SER A 17 17.28 34.09 -22.29
N PRO A 18 16.88 34.65 -21.13
CA PRO A 18 16.03 33.93 -20.20
C PRO A 18 14.64 33.79 -20.81
N VAL A 19 14.17 32.55 -20.98
CA VAL A 19 12.75 32.26 -21.25
C VAL A 19 12.00 32.51 -19.93
N PRO A 20 11.05 33.46 -19.86
CA PRO A 20 10.18 33.56 -18.72
C PRO A 20 9.09 32.50 -18.86
N GLY A 21 9.02 31.59 -17.89
CA GLY A 21 7.89 30.68 -17.75
C GLY A 21 8.08 29.33 -18.43
N SER A 22 8.79 28.44 -17.78
CA SER A 22 8.47 27.02 -17.84
C SER A 22 8.91 26.38 -16.53
N SER A 23 8.14 26.64 -15.47
CA SER A 23 8.14 25.71 -14.35
C SER A 23 7.57 24.43 -14.91
N ALA A 24 8.43 23.45 -15.19
CA ALA A 24 7.98 22.07 -15.26
C ALA A 24 7.18 21.83 -13.97
N PRO A 25 5.95 21.29 -14.04
CA PRO A 25 5.25 20.90 -12.82
C PRO A 25 6.21 20.01 -12.03
N GLU A 26 6.43 20.40 -10.77
CA GLU A 26 7.14 19.57 -9.80
C GLU A 26 6.52 18.17 -9.89
N PRO A 27 7.32 17.09 -10.01
CA PRO A 27 6.76 15.75 -9.96
C PRO A 27 5.91 15.71 -8.70
N LEU A 28 4.62 15.39 -8.85
CA LEU A 28 3.76 15.12 -7.70
C LEU A 28 4.52 14.13 -6.82
N PRO A 29 4.57 14.32 -5.50
CA PRO A 29 5.24 13.37 -4.64
C PRO A 29 4.67 11.98 -4.97
N GLU A 30 5.50 11.11 -5.53
CA GLU A 30 5.19 9.68 -5.55
C GLU A 30 4.86 9.34 -4.09
N PRO A 31 3.70 8.73 -3.81
CA PRO A 31 3.31 8.47 -2.44
C PRO A 31 4.47 7.71 -1.79
N GLU A 32 5.11 8.33 -0.80
CA GLU A 32 6.21 7.75 -0.04
C GLU A 32 5.66 6.48 0.63
N VAL A 33 5.81 5.34 -0.04
CA VAL A 33 5.63 3.95 0.43
C VAL A 33 4.75 3.86 1.69
N ALA A 34 3.51 4.34 1.61
CA ALA A 34 2.61 4.28 2.75
C ALA A 34 2.01 2.89 2.70
N ALA A 35 2.62 1.95 3.43
CA ALA A 35 1.97 0.69 3.75
C ALA A 35 0.56 1.05 4.26
N TRP A 36 -0.47 0.77 3.47
CA TRP A 36 -1.82 1.14 3.84
C TRP A 36 -2.23 0.19 4.95
N SER A 37 -2.29 0.74 6.16
CA SER A 37 -2.54 -0.01 7.36
C SER A 37 -3.83 0.49 7.97
N TRP A 38 -4.71 -0.45 8.30
CA TRP A 38 -5.98 -0.15 8.93
C TRP A 38 -6.18 -1.01 10.17
N VAL A 39 -6.95 -0.50 11.11
CA VAL A 39 -7.45 -1.22 12.28
C VAL A 39 -8.97 -1.13 12.31
N LEU A 40 -9.64 -2.20 12.77
CA LEU A 40 -11.10 -2.20 12.89
C LEU A 40 -11.55 -1.10 13.86
N ASP A 41 -12.46 -0.25 13.41
CA ASP A 41 -13.10 0.77 14.24
C ASP A 41 -14.05 0.09 15.21
N THR A 42 -13.56 -0.15 16.42
CA THR A 42 -14.33 -0.75 17.51
C THR A 42 -14.43 0.25 18.65
N SER A 43 -15.58 0.26 19.33
CA SER A 43 -15.78 1.06 20.54
C SER A 43 -14.95 0.57 21.74
N ASP A 44 -14.24 -0.55 21.62
CA ASP A 44 -13.45 -1.19 22.69
C ASP A 44 -11.95 -1.28 22.34
N SER A 45 -11.39 -0.11 21.99
CA SER A 45 -9.99 0.12 21.58
C SER A 45 -8.92 -0.22 22.63
N THR A 46 -9.30 -0.75 23.79
CA THR A 46 -8.37 -1.12 24.88
C THR A 46 -7.87 -2.56 24.80
N SER A 47 -8.42 -3.38 23.89
CA SER A 47 -7.97 -4.76 23.71
C SER A 47 -6.88 -4.84 22.65
N TYR A 48 -5.77 -5.50 22.94
CA TYR A 48 -4.72 -5.89 21.96
C TYR A 48 -5.24 -6.89 20.89
N ARG A 49 -6.56 -6.96 20.71
CA ARG A 49 -7.31 -7.91 19.88
C ARG A 49 -8.15 -7.20 18.83
N VAL A 50 -7.83 -5.97 18.48
CA VAL A 50 -8.46 -5.28 17.36
C VAL A 50 -7.89 -5.87 16.06
N PRO A 51 -8.72 -6.31 15.11
CA PRO A 51 -8.23 -6.77 13.81
C PRO A 51 -7.46 -5.66 13.08
N GLY A 52 -6.33 -6.04 12.48
CA GLY A 52 -5.45 -5.15 11.73
C GLY A 52 -5.13 -5.72 10.35
N LEU A 53 -4.99 -4.84 9.38
CA LEU A 53 -4.68 -5.18 7.99
C LEU A 53 -3.58 -4.24 7.50
N THR A 54 -2.60 -4.80 6.78
CA THR A 54 -1.52 -4.06 6.13
C THR A 54 -1.37 -4.54 4.69
N LEU A 55 -1.35 -3.59 3.76
CA LEU A 55 -1.10 -3.80 2.35
C LEU A 55 0.18 -3.07 1.93
N THR A 56 0.97 -3.70 1.07
CA THR A 56 2.19 -3.10 0.50
C THR A 56 2.03 -2.89 -1.00
N ASP A 57 2.81 -1.95 -1.55
CA ASP A 57 2.79 -1.54 -2.95
C ASP A 57 3.19 -2.66 -3.93
N ASP A 58 3.99 -3.62 -3.49
CA ASP A 58 4.35 -4.84 -4.21
C ASP A 58 3.25 -5.91 -4.23
N GLY A 59 2.07 -5.60 -3.69
CA GLY A 59 0.89 -6.47 -3.75
C GLY A 59 0.82 -7.49 -2.61
N HIS A 60 1.69 -7.42 -1.61
CA HIS A 60 1.62 -8.31 -0.45
C HIS A 60 0.58 -7.84 0.58
N ALA A 61 -0.06 -8.82 1.23
CA ALA A 61 -1.01 -8.58 2.30
C ALA A 61 -0.55 -9.24 3.61
N GLY A 62 -0.86 -8.58 4.72
CA GLY A 62 -0.66 -9.10 6.07
C GLY A 62 -1.68 -8.53 7.04
N GLY A 63 -1.77 -9.12 8.22
CA GLY A 63 -2.72 -8.67 9.22
C GLY A 63 -2.94 -9.67 10.35
N HIS A 64 -3.96 -9.40 11.16
CA HIS A 64 -4.40 -10.25 12.24
C HIS A 64 -5.87 -10.01 12.58
N ASP A 65 -6.55 -11.02 13.12
CA ASP A 65 -7.90 -10.91 13.69
C ASP A 65 -7.85 -10.63 15.22
N GLY A 66 -6.68 -10.26 15.74
CA GLY A 66 -6.47 -10.09 17.19
C GLY A 66 -6.25 -11.39 17.97
N CYS A 67 -6.26 -12.54 17.31
CA CYS A 67 -5.83 -13.83 17.84
C CYS A 67 -4.75 -14.47 16.96
N ASN A 68 -5.02 -14.50 15.67
CA ASN A 68 -4.32 -15.19 14.62
C ASN A 68 -3.80 -14.17 13.62
N SER A 69 -2.59 -14.38 13.14
CA SER A 69 -1.97 -13.52 12.14
C SER A 69 -1.91 -14.21 10.78
N PHE A 70 -1.85 -13.39 9.73
CA PHE A 70 -1.48 -13.77 8.39
C PHE A 70 -0.44 -12.79 7.86
N ARG A 71 0.41 -13.26 6.96
CA ARG A 71 1.42 -12.44 6.30
C ARG A 71 1.80 -13.12 5.00
N TYR A 72 2.29 -12.34 4.05
CA TYR A 72 2.86 -12.90 2.83
C TYR A 72 3.97 -13.90 3.14
N ILE A 73 3.84 -15.09 2.53
CA ILE A 73 4.85 -16.14 2.59
C ILE A 73 4.88 -16.85 1.24
N SER A 74 6.08 -17.13 0.75
CA SER A 74 6.32 -17.77 -0.55
C SER A 74 7.21 -18.99 -0.35
N PHE A 75 6.69 -20.15 -0.71
CA PHE A 75 7.38 -21.44 -0.71
C PHE A 75 6.96 -22.25 -1.95
N PRO A 76 7.72 -23.28 -2.37
CA PRO A 76 7.33 -24.10 -3.51
C PRO A 76 5.90 -24.66 -3.37
N GLY A 77 5.01 -24.27 -4.28
CA GLY A 77 3.61 -24.69 -4.29
C GLY A 77 2.65 -23.87 -3.41
N TYR A 78 3.13 -22.81 -2.76
CA TYR A 78 2.29 -21.87 -2.00
C TYR A 78 2.81 -20.44 -2.11
N GLU A 79 1.91 -19.51 -2.45
CA GLU A 79 2.19 -18.09 -2.43
C GLU A 79 0.97 -17.36 -1.88
N GLY A 80 1.21 -16.44 -0.95
CA GLY A 80 0.18 -15.51 -0.49
C GLY A 80 0.30 -15.13 0.98
N PRO A 81 -0.59 -14.25 1.45
CA PRO A 81 -1.64 -13.59 0.67
C PRO A 81 -1.17 -12.37 -0.13
N MET A 82 -1.82 -12.18 -1.27
CA MET A 82 -1.65 -11.03 -2.17
C MET A 82 -2.92 -10.20 -2.23
N TRP A 83 -2.81 -8.96 -2.72
CA TRP A 83 -3.95 -8.11 -3.01
C TRP A 83 -3.79 -7.40 -4.36
N THR A 84 -4.92 -7.01 -4.95
CA THR A 84 -4.99 -6.19 -6.16
C THR A 84 -6.11 -5.16 -6.04
N PRO A 85 -5.93 -3.91 -6.53
CA PRO A 85 -7.01 -2.95 -6.61
C PRO A 85 -7.92 -3.24 -7.81
N GLU A 86 -9.23 -3.21 -7.60
CA GLU A 86 -10.25 -3.34 -8.65
C GLU A 86 -11.26 -2.19 -8.54
N GLY A 87 -10.97 -1.06 -9.18
CA GLY A 87 -11.76 0.16 -9.01
C GLY A 87 -11.66 0.67 -7.58
N ASN A 88 -12.78 0.66 -6.85
CA ASN A 88 -12.82 1.00 -5.42
C ASN A 88 -12.77 -0.24 -4.51
N GLN A 89 -12.51 -1.43 -5.04
CA GLN A 89 -12.41 -2.65 -4.25
C GLN A 89 -10.95 -3.07 -4.04
N VAL A 90 -10.70 -3.73 -2.91
CA VAL A 90 -9.46 -4.45 -2.62
C VAL A 90 -9.77 -5.94 -2.71
N VAL A 91 -9.17 -6.61 -3.68
CA VAL A 91 -9.38 -8.06 -3.90
C VAL A 91 -8.20 -8.82 -3.34
N PHE A 92 -8.47 -9.76 -2.43
CA PHE A 92 -7.45 -10.61 -1.84
C PHE A 92 -7.34 -11.96 -2.53
N HIS A 93 -6.11 -12.42 -2.70
CA HIS A 93 -5.78 -13.74 -3.22
C HIS A 93 -5.07 -14.54 -2.14
N GLY A 94 -5.64 -15.68 -1.75
CA GLY A 94 -5.02 -16.60 -0.80
C GLY A 94 -5.03 -16.14 0.66
N MET A 95 -5.87 -15.16 1.03
CA MET A 95 -6.01 -14.71 2.42
C MET A 95 -6.52 -15.84 3.32
N ARG A 96 -5.64 -16.28 4.24
CA ARG A 96 -5.95 -17.23 5.30
C ARG A 96 -5.19 -16.85 6.57
N LEU A 97 -5.90 -16.78 7.69
CA LEU A 97 -5.28 -16.66 9.01
C LEU A 97 -4.44 -17.91 9.27
N ALA A 98 -3.12 -17.73 9.44
CA ALA A 98 -2.15 -18.82 9.40
C ALA A 98 -1.96 -19.50 10.77
N THR A 99 -2.25 -18.80 11.85
CA THR A 99 -2.20 -19.36 13.19
C THR A 99 -3.61 -19.86 13.51
N MET A 100 -3.81 -21.14 13.82
CA MET A 100 -5.13 -21.67 14.18
C MET A 100 -5.25 -21.75 15.71
N MET A 101 -5.01 -20.64 16.40
CA MET A 101 -5.15 -20.58 17.86
C MET A 101 -6.62 -20.41 18.22
N GLY A 102 -7.07 -21.16 19.22
CA GLY A 102 -8.40 -20.96 19.80
C GLY A 102 -8.35 -19.81 20.81
N CYS A 103 -8.75 -18.60 20.39
CA CYS A 103 -8.95 -17.49 21.32
C CYS A 103 -10.43 -17.34 21.67
N GLN A 104 -10.76 -17.40 22.96
CA GLN A 104 -12.10 -17.10 23.43
C GLN A 104 -12.40 -15.60 23.26
N GLY A 105 -13.53 -15.28 22.61
CA GLY A 105 -14.00 -13.90 22.44
C GLY A 105 -13.13 -13.01 21.54
N HIS A 106 -12.40 -13.59 20.58
CA HIS A 106 -11.71 -12.79 19.56
C HIS A 106 -12.68 -12.31 18.48
N ASP A 107 -12.32 -11.20 17.84
CA ASP A 107 -13.08 -10.60 16.75
C ASP A 107 -12.68 -11.25 15.43
N ASP A 108 -13.59 -11.99 14.81
CA ASP A 108 -13.35 -12.69 13.53
C ASP A 108 -13.85 -11.89 12.32
N THR A 109 -14.17 -10.60 12.48
CA THR A 109 -14.72 -9.73 11.41
C THR A 109 -13.85 -9.72 10.17
N LEU A 110 -12.53 -9.51 10.32
CA LEU A 110 -11.59 -9.50 9.19
C LEU A 110 -11.51 -10.88 8.50
N ALA A 111 -11.60 -11.96 9.28
CA ALA A 111 -11.56 -13.33 8.75
C ALA A 111 -12.81 -13.70 7.94
N LYS A 112 -13.93 -13.05 8.27
CA LYS A 112 -15.26 -13.28 7.72
C LYS A 112 -15.55 -12.46 6.47
N ALA A 113 -14.81 -11.36 6.27
CA ALA A 113 -14.96 -10.49 5.13
C ALA A 113 -14.46 -11.16 3.85
N ASP A 114 -15.25 -11.06 2.79
CA ASP A 114 -14.88 -11.51 1.43
C ASP A 114 -14.78 -10.35 0.45
N THR A 115 -15.31 -9.19 0.81
CA THR A 115 -15.38 -8.00 -0.03
C THR A 115 -14.91 -6.79 0.77
N PHE A 116 -13.97 -6.03 0.20
CA PHE A 116 -13.35 -4.88 0.83
C PHE A 116 -13.47 -3.67 -0.09
N ILE A 117 -14.08 -2.59 0.39
CA ILE A 117 -14.36 -1.39 -0.40
C ILE A 117 -13.64 -0.19 0.22
N LEU A 118 -12.85 0.51 -0.58
CA LEU A 118 -12.25 1.79 -0.20
C LEU A 118 -13.31 2.89 -0.25
N ASP A 119 -13.51 3.56 0.88
CA ASP A 119 -14.36 4.73 1.04
C ASP A 119 -13.54 5.87 1.66
N GLY A 120 -12.96 6.70 0.79
CA GLY A 120 -11.93 7.66 1.20
C GLY A 120 -10.70 6.92 1.74
N ASP A 121 -10.29 7.25 2.97
CA ASP A 121 -9.18 6.59 3.66
C ASP A 121 -9.63 5.34 4.43
N ASN A 122 -10.93 5.09 4.55
CA ASN A 122 -11.46 3.95 5.29
C ASN A 122 -11.63 2.73 4.39
N LEU A 123 -11.57 1.56 5.02
CA LEU A 123 -11.87 0.29 4.37
C LEU A 123 -13.17 -0.30 4.95
N LEU A 124 -14.17 -0.48 4.11
CA LEU A 124 -15.44 -1.09 4.49
C LEU A 124 -15.40 -2.59 4.23
N LEU A 125 -15.79 -3.38 5.24
CA LEU A 125 -15.73 -4.84 5.21
C LEU A 125 -17.13 -5.41 5.01
N PHE A 126 -17.24 -6.31 4.05
CA PHE A 126 -18.49 -6.99 3.73
C PHE A 126 -18.31 -8.50 3.63
N ARG A 127 -19.39 -9.22 3.90
CA ARG A 127 -19.58 -10.62 3.50
C ARG A 127 -20.80 -10.70 2.59
N GLY A 128 -20.57 -10.85 1.29
CA GLY A 128 -21.63 -10.67 0.31
C GLY A 128 -22.24 -9.27 0.45
N GLU A 129 -23.53 -9.20 0.82
CA GLU A 129 -24.24 -7.92 1.04
C GLU A 129 -24.26 -7.48 2.52
N GLU A 130 -23.77 -8.30 3.45
CA GLU A 130 -23.72 -7.99 4.88
C GLU A 130 -22.55 -7.04 5.18
N PHE A 131 -22.84 -5.85 5.68
CA PHE A 131 -21.81 -4.95 6.23
C PHE A 131 -21.34 -5.48 7.58
N LEU A 132 -20.03 -5.70 7.71
CA LEU A 132 -19.42 -6.23 8.93
C LEU A 132 -18.78 -5.13 9.79
N GLY A 133 -18.19 -4.11 9.16
CA GLY A 133 -17.52 -3.03 9.89
C GLY A 133 -16.66 -2.13 9.02
N THR A 134 -16.08 -1.13 9.65
CA THR A 134 -15.15 -0.19 9.03
C THR A 134 -13.78 -0.36 9.66
N MET A 135 -12.74 -0.47 8.85
CA MET A 135 -11.37 -0.29 9.31
C MET A 135 -10.92 1.13 8.98
N VAL A 136 -10.38 1.79 9.99
CA VAL A 136 -9.86 3.16 9.92
C VAL A 136 -8.34 3.12 9.76
N PRO A 137 -7.73 4.12 9.10
CA PRO A 137 -6.27 4.22 9.02
C PRO A 137 -5.62 4.12 10.40
N ALA A 138 -4.57 3.29 10.48
CA ALA A 138 -3.81 3.01 11.69
C ALA A 138 -2.62 3.96 11.89
#